data_AF-A0A1G1D2J5-F1
#
_entry.id   AF-A0A1G1D2J5-F1
#
_cell.length_a   1.000
_cell.length_b   1.000
_cell.length_c   1.000
_cell.angle_alpha   90.00
_cell.angle_beta   90.00
_cell.angle_gamma   90.00
#
_symmetry.space_group_name_H-M   'P 1'
#
loop_
_entity.id
_entity.type
_entity.pdbx_description
1 polymer ?
#
loop_
_entity_poly.entity_id
_entity_poly.type
_entity_poly.pdbx_seq_one_letter_code
_entity_poly.pdbx_strand_id
1 'polypeptide(L)'
;MEKEEIRADLITYAKKEDMEIIKGSDHTVKVTFRERLKFPNTDDPKRRELEKLIRDAGLWNEVSRLDTNALEKAVDLGKLDEGVLEKVKQFSFPEESVIVSQPKVVREDE
;
A
#
# COMPACT_ATOMS: atom_id res chain seq x y z
N MET A 1 6.05 22.60 -7.50
CA MET A 1 6.10 22.41 -6.04
C MET A 1 4.71 22.43 -5.39
N GLU A 2 3.68 23.05 -5.97
CA GLU A 2 2.38 23.26 -5.29
C GLU A 2 1.53 22.00 -4.98
N LYS A 3 1.72 20.85 -5.64
CA LYS A 3 0.81 19.69 -5.47
C LYS A 3 1.16 18.75 -4.30
N GLU A 4 2.41 18.75 -3.86
CA GLU A 4 2.88 17.83 -2.81
C GLU A 4 2.56 18.36 -1.40
N GLU A 5 2.71 19.67 -1.19
CA GLU A 5 2.41 20.31 0.10
C GLU A 5 0.92 20.24 0.43
N ILE A 6 0.04 20.54 -0.53
CA ILE A 6 -1.42 20.45 -0.35
C ILE A 6 -1.85 19.02 0.05
N ARG A 7 -1.20 17.99 -0.52
CA ARG A 7 -1.47 16.60 -0.14
C ARG A 7 -1.04 16.33 1.29
N ALA A 8 0.14 16.78 1.70
CA ALA A 8 0.64 16.58 3.05
C ALA A 8 -0.25 17.28 4.09
N ASP A 9 -0.72 18.50 3.81
CA ASP A 9 -1.66 19.23 4.67
C ASP A 9 -3.02 18.51 4.78
N LEU A 10 -3.57 18.03 3.66
CA LEU A 10 -4.81 17.25 3.66
C LEU A 10 -4.70 15.96 4.48
N ILE A 11 -3.57 15.26 4.36
CA ILE A 11 -3.29 14.04 5.13
C ILE A 11 -3.19 14.37 6.62
N THR A 12 -2.48 15.45 6.96
CA THR A 12 -2.31 15.89 8.35
C THR A 12 -3.64 16.30 8.98
N TYR A 13 -4.47 17.04 8.23
CA TYR A 13 -5.80 17.45 8.67
C TYR A 13 -6.73 16.25 8.86
N ALA A 14 -6.78 15.33 7.89
CA ALA A 14 -7.56 14.10 7.99
C ALA A 14 -7.13 13.22 9.18
N LYS A 15 -5.81 13.07 9.40
CA LYS A 15 -5.26 12.27 10.50
C LYS A 15 -5.52 12.92 11.87
N LYS A 16 -5.50 14.26 11.94
CA LYS A 16 -5.79 15.00 13.17
C LYS A 16 -7.25 14.93 13.59
N GLU A 17 -8.16 14.95 12.61
CA GLU A 17 -9.60 14.98 12.85
C GLU A 17 -10.27 13.59 12.75
N ASP A 18 -9.48 12.53 12.51
CA ASP A 18 -9.95 11.15 12.23
C ASP A 18 -11.01 11.11 11.11
N MET A 19 -10.86 11.98 10.11
CA MET A 19 -11.84 12.17 9.04
C MET A 19 -11.40 11.49 7.75
N GLU A 20 -12.15 10.48 7.33
CA GLU A 20 -11.93 9.78 6.05
C GLU A 20 -12.46 10.57 4.83
N ILE A 21 -13.32 11.56 5.04
CA ILE A 21 -13.96 12.35 3.96
C ILE A 21 -13.95 13.83 4.32
N ILE A 22 -13.23 14.62 3.53
CA ILE A 22 -13.18 16.08 3.61
C ILE A 22 -14.06 16.63 2.48
N LYS A 23 -15.17 17.29 2.85
CA LYS A 23 -16.05 17.99 1.89
C LYS A 23 -15.69 19.47 1.86
N GLY A 24 -15.19 19.96 0.73
CA GLY A 24 -15.04 21.38 0.45
C GLY A 24 -16.22 21.92 -0.36
N SER A 25 -16.21 23.23 -0.63
CA SER A 25 -17.32 23.92 -1.30
C SER A 25 -17.58 23.47 -2.74
N ASP A 26 -16.55 23.02 -3.48
CA ASP A 26 -16.69 22.54 -4.87
C ASP A 26 -16.15 21.10 -5.05
N HIS A 27 -15.40 20.58 -4.08
CA HIS A 27 -14.71 19.30 -4.20
C HIS A 27 -14.84 18.45 -2.93
N THR A 28 -15.08 17.16 -3.12
CA THR A 28 -14.96 16.16 -2.04
C THR A 28 -13.65 15.41 -2.19
N VAL A 29 -12.94 15.23 -1.09
CA VAL A 29 -11.70 14.46 -1.00
C VAL A 29 -11.92 13.32 -0.01
N LYS A 30 -11.64 12.09 -0.44
CA LYS A 30 -11.62 10.91 0.41
C LYS A 30 -10.17 10.56 0.74
N VAL A 31 -9.88 10.50 2.03
CA VAL A 31 -8.59 10.06 2.58
C VAL A 31 -8.82 8.65 3.12
N THR A 32 -8.12 7.67 2.55
CA THR A 32 -8.17 6.29 3.03
C THR A 32 -6.82 5.94 3.60
N PHE A 33 -6.80 5.69 4.91
CA PHE A 33 -5.66 5.12 5.61
C PHE A 33 -5.69 3.60 5.41
N ARG A 34 -4.60 3.04 4.89
CA ARG A 34 -4.44 1.59 4.75
C ARG A 34 -3.14 1.18 5.38
N GLU A 35 -3.22 0.19 6.25
CA GLU A 35 -2.04 -0.54 6.71
C GLU A 35 -1.64 -1.51 5.59
N ARG A 36 -0.42 -1.37 5.10
CA ARG A 36 0.14 -2.30 4.11
C ARG A 36 1.47 -2.81 4.58
N LEU A 37 1.78 -4.04 4.17
CA LEU A 37 3.10 -4.61 4.36
C LEU A 37 3.97 -4.19 3.20
N LYS A 38 4.98 -3.37 3.48
CA LYS A 38 5.97 -3.01 2.49
C LYS A 38 7.12 -4.01 2.55
N PHE A 39 7.67 -4.32 1.38
CA PHE A 39 8.74 -5.29 1.20
C PHE A 39 10.00 -4.60 0.66
N PRO A 40 11.19 -5.19 0.91
CA PRO A 40 12.44 -4.68 0.38
C PRO A 40 12.39 -4.59 -1.16
N ASN A 41 12.74 -3.41 -1.65
CA ASN A 41 12.81 -3.04 -3.06
C ASN A 41 14.13 -3.50 -3.70
N THR A 42 14.28 -3.29 -5.02
CA THR A 42 15.37 -3.87 -5.84
C THR A 42 16.78 -3.51 -5.35
N ASP A 43 16.89 -2.37 -4.66
CA ASP A 43 18.14 -1.84 -4.13
C ASP A 43 18.52 -2.42 -2.76
N ASP A 44 17.60 -3.11 -2.08
CA ASP A 44 17.83 -3.57 -0.71
C ASP A 44 18.57 -4.91 -0.69
N PRO A 45 19.67 -5.04 0.07
CA PRO A 45 20.42 -6.30 0.15
C PRO A 45 19.58 -7.48 0.68
N LYS A 46 18.57 -7.20 1.51
CA LYS A 46 17.63 -8.21 2.03
C LYS A 46 16.72 -8.77 0.94
N ARG A 47 16.60 -8.09 -0.21
CA ARG A 47 15.79 -8.58 -1.32
C ARG A 47 16.32 -9.89 -1.88
N ARG A 48 17.64 -10.07 -1.98
CA ARG A 48 18.21 -11.33 -2.49
C ARG A 48 17.81 -12.54 -1.65
N GLU A 49 17.74 -12.37 -0.33
CA GLU A 49 17.30 -13.42 0.58
C GLU A 49 15.81 -13.72 0.40
N LEU A 50 14.99 -12.67 0.32
CA LEU A 50 13.55 -12.78 0.05
C LEU A 50 13.27 -13.46 -1.30
N GLU A 51 14.00 -13.09 -2.35
CA GLU A 51 13.90 -13.70 -3.68
C GLU A 51 14.25 -15.18 -3.65
N LYS A 52 15.31 -15.54 -2.93
CA LYS A 52 15.70 -16.94 -2.77
C LYS A 52 14.58 -17.72 -2.09
N LEU A 53 13.98 -17.19 -1.04
CA LEU A 53 12.84 -17.80 -0.35
C LEU A 53 11.63 -17.99 -1.26
N ILE A 54 11.26 -16.97 -2.04
CA ILE A 54 10.12 -17.04 -2.97
C ILE A 54 10.38 -18.05 -4.10
N ARG A 55 11.62 -18.12 -4.61
CA ARG A 55 12.00 -19.11 -5.63
C ARG A 55 12.00 -20.52 -5.07
N ASP A 56 12.53 -20.72 -3.87
CA ASP A 56 12.55 -22.01 -3.17
C ASP A 56 11.12 -22.51 -2.90
N ALA A 57 10.21 -21.59 -2.56
CA ALA A 57 8.80 -21.85 -2.38
C ALA A 57 8.01 -22.12 -3.69
N GLY A 58 8.62 -21.95 -4.87
CA GLY A 58 7.93 -22.08 -6.16
C GLY A 58 6.96 -20.93 -6.48
N LEU A 59 6.86 -19.92 -5.63
CA LEU A 59 5.93 -18.79 -5.75
C LEU A 59 6.43 -17.68 -6.68
N TRP A 60 7.59 -17.88 -7.31
CA TRP A 60 8.20 -16.95 -8.24
C TRP A 60 7.29 -16.55 -9.42
N ASN A 61 6.43 -17.47 -9.88
CA ASN A 61 5.43 -17.18 -10.91
C ASN A 61 4.21 -16.42 -10.36
N GLU A 62 3.79 -16.71 -9.12
CA GLU A 62 2.64 -16.06 -8.47
C GLU A 62 2.93 -14.58 -8.17
N VAL A 63 4.14 -14.26 -7.72
CA VAL A 63 4.56 -12.85 -7.48
C VAL A 63 4.99 -12.12 -8.75
N SER A 64 4.63 -12.69 -9.92
CA SER A 64 4.79 -12.10 -11.24
C SER A 64 6.16 -11.44 -11.47
N ARG A 65 7.24 -12.15 -11.14
CA ARG A 65 8.63 -11.72 -11.33
C ARG A 65 8.90 -10.28 -10.83
N LEU A 66 9.28 -10.16 -9.55
CA LEU A 66 9.88 -8.96 -8.96
C LEU A 66 8.92 -7.83 -8.57
N ASP A 67 7.60 -8.05 -8.60
CA ASP A 67 6.65 -7.06 -8.09
C ASP A 67 6.43 -7.25 -6.58
N THR A 68 6.96 -6.33 -5.77
CA THR A 68 6.70 -6.29 -4.32
C THR A 68 5.20 -6.11 -4.03
N ASN A 69 4.46 -5.50 -4.95
CA ASN A 69 3.00 -5.38 -4.87
C ASN A 69 2.29 -6.73 -5.09
N ALA A 70 2.82 -7.57 -5.99
CA ALA A 70 2.30 -8.92 -6.19
C ALA A 70 2.60 -9.81 -4.97
N LEU A 71 3.76 -9.62 -4.33
CA LEU A 71 4.09 -10.29 -3.06
C LEU A 71 3.15 -9.87 -1.92
N GLU A 72 2.89 -8.56 -1.76
CA GLU A 72 1.88 -8.05 -0.81
C GLU A 72 0.54 -8.74 -1.02
N LYS A 73 0.05 -8.77 -2.27
CA LYS A 73 -1.21 -9.42 -2.60
C LYS A 73 -1.19 -10.91 -2.33
N ALA A 74 -0.10 -11.61 -2.63
CA ALA A 74 0.00 -13.04 -2.38
C ALA A 74 -0.05 -13.33 -0.87
N VAL A 75 0.57 -12.47 -0.04
CA VAL A 75 0.52 -12.53 1.42
C VAL A 75 -0.89 -12.27 1.94
N ASP A 76 -1.55 -11.23 1.44
CA ASP A 76 -2.90 -10.84 1.83
C ASP A 76 -3.94 -11.92 1.43
N LEU A 77 -3.76 -12.52 0.25
CA LEU A 77 -4.60 -13.60 -0.27
C LEU A 77 -4.29 -14.97 0.35
N GLY A 78 -3.30 -15.09 1.23
CA GLY A 78 -2.92 -16.36 1.86
C GLY A 78 -2.39 -17.41 0.87
N LYS A 79 -1.75 -16.97 -0.21
CA LYS A 79 -1.19 -17.86 -1.25
C LYS A 79 0.19 -18.40 -0.87
N LEU A 80 0.83 -17.85 0.16
CA LEU A 80 2.11 -18.31 0.65
C LEU A 80 1.91 -19.42 1.69
N ASP A 81 2.78 -20.42 1.60
CA ASP A 81 2.91 -21.45 2.63
C ASP A 81 3.32 -20.83 3.98
N GLU A 82 2.87 -21.39 5.09
CA GLU A 82 2.99 -20.76 6.42
C GLU A 82 4.46 -20.50 6.80
N GLY A 83 5.37 -21.43 6.48
CA GLY A 83 6.80 -21.27 6.72
C GLY A 83 7.50 -20.23 5.83
N VAL A 84 6.94 -19.93 4.66
CA VAL A 84 7.44 -18.88 3.76
C VAL A 84 6.86 -17.54 4.18
N LEU A 85 5.57 -17.51 4.49
CA LEU A 85 4.84 -16.35 4.99
C LEU A 85 5.51 -15.76 6.22
N GLU A 86 5.90 -16.59 7.19
CA GLU A 86 6.55 -16.13 8.42
C GLU A 86 7.88 -15.42 8.10
N LYS A 87 8.74 -16.04 7.28
CA LYS A 87 10.00 -15.42 6.85
C LYS A 87 9.76 -14.15 6.04
N VAL A 88 8.84 -14.17 5.09
CA VAL A 88 8.46 -13.02 4.26
C VAL A 88 7.97 -11.87 5.15
N LYS A 89 7.17 -12.17 6.18
CA LYS A 89 6.74 -11.18 7.19
C LYS A 89 7.89 -10.60 7.99
N GLN A 90 8.96 -11.37 8.29
CA GLN A 90 10.16 -10.84 8.94
C GLN A 90 10.93 -9.83 8.08
N PHE A 91 10.83 -9.93 6.75
CA PHE A 91 11.38 -8.95 5.82
C PHE A 91 10.40 -7.82 5.51
N SER A 92 9.12 -7.98 5.84
CA SER A 92 8.12 -6.94 5.67
C SER A 92 8.15 -5.95 6.82
N PHE A 93 7.80 -4.71 6.53
CA PHE A 93 7.60 -3.68 7.54
C PHE A 93 6.21 -3.07 7.38
N PRO A 94 5.49 -2.85 8.49
CA PRO A 94 4.21 -2.16 8.45
C PRO A 94 4.44 -0.73 7.98
N GLU A 95 3.77 -0.34 6.90
CA GLU A 95 3.73 1.03 6.39
C GLU A 95 2.29 1.52 6.36
N GLU A 96 2.06 2.69 6.95
CA GLU A 96 0.81 3.42 6.81
C GLU A 96 0.79 4.09 5.42
N SER A 97 -0.02 3.57 4.52
CA SER A 97 -0.23 4.16 3.20
C SER A 97 -1.48 5.05 3.24
N VAL A 98 -1.31 6.32 2.91
CA VAL A 98 -2.43 7.27 2.83
C VAL A 98 -2.76 7.52 1.36
N ILE A 99 -3.97 7.13 0.96
CA ILE A 99 -4.47 7.35 -0.38
C ILE A 99 -5.44 8.52 -0.33
N VAL A 100 -5.07 9.62 -0.95
CA VAL A 100 -5.94 10.79 -1.16
C VAL A 100 -6.55 10.66 -2.56
N SER A 101 -7.87 10.52 -2.62
CA SER A 101 -8.61 10.38 -3.89
C SER A 101 -9.78 11.34 -3.92
N GLN A 102 -10.05 11.92 -5.09
CA GLN A 102 -11.26 12.71 -5.31
C GLN A 102 -12.36 11.77 -5.81
N PRO A 103 -13.35 11.38 -4.98
CA PRO A 103 -14.51 10.68 -5.49
C PRO A 103 -15.17 11.55 -6.55
N LYS A 104 -15.59 10.92 -7.66
CA LYS A 104 -16.36 11.60 -8.70
C LYS A 104 -17.68 12.03 -8.06
N VAL A 105 -17.82 13.33 -7.79
CA VAL A 105 -19.09 13.90 -7.34
C VAL A 105 -20.04 13.77 -8.52
N VAL A 106 -20.99 12.83 -8.42
CA VAL A 106 -22.15 12.83 -9.31
C VAL A 106 -22.95 14.05 -8.87
N ARG A 107 -22.86 15.15 -9.64
CA ARG A 107 -23.84 16.23 -9.52
C ARG A 107 -25.15 15.61 -10.01
N GLU A 108 -26.05 15.30 -9.08
CA GLU A 108 -27.47 15.27 -9.40
C GLU A 108 -27.84 16.73 -9.68
N ASP A 109 -27.80 17.10 -10.96
CA ASP A 109 -28.47 18.29 -11.47
C ASP A 109 -29.98 18.06 -11.26
N GLU A 110 -30.58 18.80 -10.32
CA GLU A 110 -32.03 18.98 -10.15
C GLU A 110 -32.42 20.41 -10.53
#